data_AF-A0A849QFS6-F1
#
_entry.id   AF-A0A849QFS6-F1
#
_cell.length_a   1.000
_cell.length_b   1.000
_cell.length_c   1.000
_cell.angle_alpha   90.00
_cell.angle_beta   90.00
_cell.angle_gamma   90.00
#
_symmetry.space_group_name_H-M   'P 1'
#
loop_
_entity.id
_entity.type
_entity.pdbx_description
1 polymer ?
#
loop_
_entity_poly.entity_id
_entity_poly.type
_entity_poly.pdbx_seq_one_letter_code
_entity_poly.pdbx_strand_id
1 'polypeptide(L)'
;MADRLGVQEFMVITAGGLPIFHYSRTDVRKMDSLLSGFLSAITSFATEFGERSIRSLTFEGSELLYEQFNPDFLFIFLVDTHASKKVLRAILRELSRKFMARYETELRMEIPILDVFEDFSSEVRGVFLYYEGVLIIISNLSAYVIPTVRKEILDVAIRTGGFLDELHRDFGSLGARVLTAIDGDSSIHSITRKLNIEEDAVSEVIEYLAIRGVLKIAKMCPIIEGEDARFNAFLDLIGLPSKEYQLLERAKHLCNGERSVVDVSDRLGVTAESLFEVLTKLGTEVNWSYIEVSGLADEPSAN
;
A
#
# COMPACT_ATOMS: atom_id res chain seq x y z
N MET A 1 -2.13 -11.58 -1.08
CA MET A 1 -1.20 -10.43 -1.11
C MET A 1 0.22 -10.95 -0.93
N ALA A 2 1.23 -10.28 -1.50
CA ALA A 2 2.62 -10.69 -1.37
C ALA A 2 3.26 -9.95 -0.18
N ASP A 3 3.78 -10.67 0.81
CA ASP A 3 4.42 -10.09 2.01
C ASP A 3 5.82 -9.50 1.73
N ARG A 4 6.21 -9.42 0.45
CA ARG A 4 7.49 -8.91 -0.03
C ARG A 4 7.30 -8.17 -1.34
N LEU A 5 8.19 -7.21 -1.59
CA LEU A 5 8.16 -6.43 -2.82
C LEU A 5 8.48 -7.25 -4.08
N GLY A 6 9.16 -8.40 -3.93
CA GLY A 6 9.58 -9.21 -5.07
C GLY A 6 10.62 -8.52 -5.97
N VAL A 7 11.29 -7.46 -5.50
CA VAL A 7 12.40 -6.83 -6.23
C VAL A 7 13.65 -7.67 -6.06
N GLN A 8 14.25 -8.08 -7.18
CA GLN A 8 15.53 -8.78 -7.24
C GLN A 8 16.68 -7.77 -7.34
N GLU A 9 16.56 -6.80 -8.25
CA GLU A 9 17.61 -5.82 -8.55
C GLU A 9 17.02 -4.43 -8.82
N PHE A 10 17.80 -3.39 -8.52
CA PHE A 10 17.53 -2.01 -8.89
C PHE A 10 18.77 -1.43 -9.59
N MET A 11 18.56 -0.76 -10.72
CA MET A 11 19.63 -0.23 -11.55
C MET A 11 19.32 1.18 -12.04
N VAL A 12 20.39 1.95 -12.22
CA VAL A 12 20.36 3.23 -12.93
C VAL A 12 21.33 3.13 -14.09
N ILE A 13 20.83 3.42 -15.29
CA ILE A 13 21.64 3.44 -16.50
C ILE A 13 21.49 4.78 -17.23
N THR A 14 22.50 5.20 -17.96
CA THR A 14 22.38 6.33 -18.89
C THR A 14 21.56 5.94 -20.12
N ALA A 15 21.11 6.92 -20.89
CA ALA A 15 20.51 6.72 -22.22
C ALA A 15 21.44 5.98 -23.19
N GLY A 16 22.75 6.10 -23.00
CA GLY A 16 23.76 5.36 -23.74
C GLY A 16 23.96 3.91 -23.29
N GLY A 17 23.21 3.44 -22.29
CA GLY A 17 23.30 2.09 -21.75
C GLY A 17 24.42 1.87 -20.75
N LEU A 18 25.09 2.92 -20.28
CA LEU A 18 26.15 2.82 -19.27
C LEU A 18 25.52 2.64 -17.88
N PRO A 19 25.84 1.56 -17.14
CA PRO A 19 25.39 1.41 -15.76
C PRO A 19 26.10 2.40 -14.83
N ILE A 20 25.30 3.18 -14.09
CA ILE A 20 25.75 4.17 -13.11
C ILE A 20 25.68 3.59 -11.70
N PHE A 21 24.62 2.84 -11.43
CA PHE A 21 24.34 2.27 -10.13
C PHE A 21 23.68 0.90 -10.28
N HIS A 22 24.06 -0.03 -9.40
CA HIS A 22 23.48 -1.37 -9.33
C HIS A 22 23.32 -1.77 -7.87
N TYR A 23 22.13 -2.27 -7.55
CA TYR A 23 21.82 -2.89 -6.27
C TYR A 23 21.17 -4.25 -6.53
N SER A 24 21.67 -5.31 -5.88
CA SER A 24 21.07 -6.65 -5.87
C SER A 24 20.81 -7.10 -4.45
N ARG A 25 19.66 -7.75 -4.22
CA ARG A 25 19.35 -8.35 -2.90
C ARG A 25 20.08 -9.67 -2.64
N THR A 26 20.54 -10.33 -3.69
CA THR A 26 21.14 -11.68 -3.61
C THR A 26 22.64 -11.68 -3.88
N ASP A 27 23.23 -10.50 -4.07
CA ASP A 27 24.60 -10.29 -4.57
C ASP A 27 24.89 -11.00 -5.91
N VAL A 28 23.87 -11.56 -6.56
CA VAL A 28 23.94 -12.08 -7.92
C VAL A 28 23.50 -10.98 -8.87
N ARG A 29 24.32 -10.70 -9.88
CA ARG A 29 24.00 -9.76 -10.96
C ARG A 29 23.39 -10.52 -12.15
N LYS A 30 22.12 -10.88 -12.04
CA LYS A 30 21.39 -11.49 -13.16
C LYS A 30 21.28 -10.54 -14.32
N MET A 31 21.14 -9.24 -14.07
CA MET A 31 21.05 -8.27 -15.14
C MET A 31 22.32 -8.23 -15.98
N ASP A 32 23.52 -8.37 -15.40
CA ASP A 32 24.80 -8.36 -16.13
C ASP A 32 24.85 -9.39 -17.27
N SER A 33 24.16 -10.52 -17.13
CA SER A 33 24.02 -11.53 -18.18
C SER A 33 23.07 -11.12 -19.32
N LEU A 34 22.15 -10.18 -19.05
CA LEU A 34 21.17 -9.60 -19.96
C LEU A 34 21.65 -8.27 -20.60
N LEU A 35 22.62 -7.57 -20.00
CA LEU A 35 22.93 -6.15 -20.25
C LEU A 35 23.42 -5.79 -21.67
N SER A 36 24.13 -6.66 -22.39
CA SER A 36 24.90 -6.20 -23.57
C SER A 36 24.07 -5.93 -24.84
N GLY A 37 22.96 -6.62 -25.06
CA GLY A 37 22.11 -6.42 -26.26
C GLY A 37 20.71 -5.91 -25.93
N PHE A 38 20.23 -6.19 -24.72
CA PHE A 38 18.86 -5.91 -24.31
C PHE A 38 18.67 -4.45 -23.86
N LEU A 39 19.68 -3.83 -23.23
CA LEU A 39 19.58 -2.44 -22.80
C LEU A 39 19.51 -1.44 -23.95
N SER A 40 20.30 -1.64 -25.01
CA SER A 40 20.24 -0.78 -26.20
C SER A 40 18.87 -0.86 -26.90
N ALA A 41 18.20 -2.02 -26.82
CA ALA A 41 16.83 -2.15 -27.27
C ALA A 41 15.86 -1.42 -26.34
N ILE A 42 16.01 -1.56 -25.02
CA ILE A 42 15.17 -0.84 -24.04
C ILE A 42 15.31 0.68 -24.20
N THR A 43 16.52 1.23 -24.36
CA THR A 43 16.70 2.68 -24.53
C THR A 43 16.04 3.17 -25.80
N SER A 44 16.18 2.45 -26.92
CA SER A 44 15.45 2.74 -28.17
C SER A 44 13.93 2.71 -27.97
N PHE A 45 13.41 1.69 -27.27
CA PHE A 45 11.99 1.57 -26.93
C PHE A 45 11.51 2.64 -25.93
N ALA A 46 12.37 3.10 -25.02
CA ALA A 46 12.02 4.13 -24.05
C ALA A 46 11.88 5.49 -24.75
N THR A 47 12.82 5.84 -25.63
CA THR A 47 12.79 7.09 -26.41
C THR A 47 11.58 7.21 -27.34
N GLU A 48 11.07 6.10 -27.88
CA GLU A 48 10.00 6.13 -28.89
C GLU A 48 8.61 6.45 -28.30
N PHE A 49 8.41 6.29 -27.00
CA PHE A 49 7.07 6.33 -26.43
C PHE A 49 6.85 7.34 -25.29
N GLY A 50 7.71 8.33 -25.15
CA GLY A 50 7.47 9.55 -24.38
C GLY A 50 7.77 9.48 -22.88
N GLU A 51 8.12 10.64 -22.35
CA GLU A 51 8.58 10.86 -20.96
C GLU A 51 7.45 10.62 -19.93
N ARG A 52 7.81 10.05 -18.76
CA ARG A 52 6.98 9.94 -17.53
C ARG A 52 5.99 8.76 -17.42
N SER A 53 6.21 7.66 -18.15
CA SER A 53 5.43 6.42 -17.95
C SER A 53 6.33 5.27 -17.50
N ILE A 54 6.02 4.67 -16.35
CA ILE A 54 6.68 3.44 -15.92
C ILE A 54 6.11 2.29 -16.74
N ARG A 55 6.99 1.50 -17.34
CA ARG A 55 6.63 0.41 -18.25
C ARG A 55 7.13 -0.92 -17.74
N SER A 56 6.53 -1.99 -18.24
CA SER A 56 6.84 -3.36 -17.86
C SER A 56 7.23 -4.21 -19.07
N LEU A 57 8.27 -5.03 -18.94
CA LEU A 57 8.65 -6.07 -19.90
C LEU A 57 8.81 -7.41 -19.18
N THR A 58 8.18 -8.49 -19.67
CA THR A 58 8.26 -9.81 -19.05
C THR A 58 9.29 -10.69 -19.78
N PHE A 59 10.15 -11.39 -19.04
CA PHE A 59 11.18 -12.29 -19.59
C PHE A 59 11.50 -13.43 -18.61
N GLU A 60 11.57 -14.68 -19.09
CA GLU A 60 12.02 -15.88 -18.35
C GLU A 60 11.72 -15.92 -16.83
N GLY A 61 10.45 -15.71 -16.45
CA GLY A 61 10.02 -15.79 -15.05
C GLY A 61 10.39 -14.57 -14.19
N SER A 62 10.86 -13.49 -14.80
CA SER A 62 11.07 -12.18 -14.19
C SER A 62 10.36 -11.09 -15.00
N GLU A 63 10.23 -9.92 -14.40
CA GLU A 63 9.64 -8.76 -15.02
C GLU A 63 10.52 -7.53 -14.77
N LEU A 64 10.62 -6.66 -15.77
CA LEU A 64 11.38 -5.43 -15.72
C LEU A 64 10.43 -4.26 -15.67
N LEU A 65 10.50 -3.48 -14.59
CA LEU A 65 9.82 -2.20 -14.47
C LEU A 65 10.83 -1.09 -14.70
N TYR A 66 10.54 -0.15 -15.59
CA TYR A 66 11.46 0.94 -15.86
C TYR A 66 10.80 2.30 -15.96
N GLU A 67 11.50 3.32 -15.48
CA GLU A 67 11.13 4.72 -15.53
C GLU A 67 12.23 5.53 -16.20
N GLN A 68 11.87 6.32 -17.22
CA GLN A 68 12.79 7.29 -17.81
C GLN A 68 12.64 8.62 -17.08
N PHE A 69 13.75 9.14 -16.56
CA PHE A 69 13.82 10.43 -15.88
C PHE A 69 14.73 11.35 -16.69
N ASN A 70 14.14 12.35 -17.34
CA ASN A 70 14.79 13.11 -18.43
C ASN A 70 15.25 12.16 -19.56
N PRO A 71 15.65 12.65 -20.76
CA PRO A 71 16.11 11.75 -21.82
C PRO A 71 17.35 10.94 -21.42
N ASP A 72 18.07 11.34 -20.38
CA ASP A 72 19.44 10.91 -20.09
C ASP A 72 19.55 9.69 -19.15
N PHE A 73 18.52 9.39 -18.34
CA PHE A 73 18.60 8.35 -17.31
C PHE A 73 17.40 7.41 -17.33
N LEU A 74 17.67 6.12 -17.13
CA LEU A 74 16.68 5.07 -17.00
C LEU A 74 16.89 4.34 -15.68
N PHE A 75 15.81 4.29 -14.89
CA PHE A 75 15.72 3.60 -13.62
C PHE A 75 14.98 2.28 -13.83
N ILE A 76 15.53 1.18 -13.33
CA ILE A 76 15.04 -0.17 -13.65
C ILE A 76 14.93 -0.99 -12.36
N PHE A 77 13.79 -1.65 -12.16
CA PHE A 77 13.68 -2.81 -11.28
C PHE A 77 13.60 -4.09 -12.09
N LEU A 78 14.35 -5.10 -11.67
CA LEU A 78 14.07 -6.50 -11.98
C LEU A 78 13.25 -7.09 -10.83
N VAL A 79 12.08 -7.62 -11.14
CA VAL A 79 11.11 -8.09 -10.15
C VAL A 79 10.55 -9.47 -10.49
N ASP A 80 10.00 -10.15 -9.50
CA ASP A 80 9.27 -11.40 -9.66
C ASP A 80 7.95 -11.15 -10.42
N THR A 81 7.52 -12.11 -11.25
CA THR A 81 6.30 -11.98 -12.08
C THR A 81 4.99 -11.83 -11.30
N HIS A 82 5.00 -12.13 -10.00
CA HIS A 82 3.83 -12.02 -9.12
C HIS A 82 3.84 -10.76 -8.25
N ALA A 83 4.86 -9.91 -8.38
CA ALA A 83 4.97 -8.69 -7.59
C ALA A 83 3.93 -7.63 -8.02
N SER A 84 3.45 -6.85 -7.05
CA SER A 84 2.47 -5.78 -7.29
C SER A 84 3.10 -4.63 -8.08
N LYS A 85 2.88 -4.61 -9.40
CA LYS A 85 3.44 -3.58 -10.30
C LYS A 85 3.02 -2.16 -9.89
N LYS A 86 1.80 -1.98 -9.41
CA LYS A 86 1.25 -0.68 -9.00
C LYS A 86 2.04 -0.10 -7.81
N VAL A 87 2.36 -0.96 -6.84
CA VAL A 87 3.21 -0.62 -5.70
C VAL A 87 4.64 -0.35 -6.13
N LEU A 88 5.22 -1.25 -6.91
CA LEU A 88 6.60 -1.14 -7.36
C LEU A 88 6.85 0.10 -8.22
N ARG A 89 5.84 0.52 -8.99
CA ARG A 89 5.85 1.80 -9.72
C ARG A 89 6.01 3.00 -8.79
N ALA A 90 5.28 3.03 -7.68
CA ALA A 90 5.39 4.11 -6.70
C ALA A 90 6.78 4.15 -6.04
N ILE A 91 7.33 2.98 -5.71
CA ILE A 91 8.64 2.84 -5.07
C ILE A 91 9.78 3.19 -6.04
N LEU A 92 9.68 2.74 -7.30
CA LEU A 92 10.67 3.08 -8.34
C LEU A 92 10.77 4.59 -8.48
N ARG A 93 9.65 5.30 -8.55
CA ARG A 93 9.59 6.77 -8.59
C ARG A 93 10.24 7.44 -7.40
N GLU A 94 10.01 6.93 -6.20
CA GLU A 94 10.64 7.49 -5.02
C GLU A 94 12.15 7.35 -5.10
N LEU A 95 12.66 6.17 -5.43
CA LEU A 95 14.09 5.93 -5.58
C LEU A 95 14.68 6.75 -6.73
N SER A 96 14.00 6.87 -7.87
CA SER A 96 14.40 7.74 -8.98
C SER A 96 14.58 9.18 -8.50
N ARG A 97 13.58 9.73 -7.80
CA ARG A 97 13.64 11.11 -7.28
C ARG A 97 14.74 11.30 -6.24
N LYS A 98 14.88 10.36 -5.30
CA LYS A 98 15.92 10.41 -4.26
C LYS A 98 17.32 10.35 -4.87
N PHE A 99 17.53 9.48 -5.86
CA PHE A 99 18.80 9.36 -6.56
C PHE A 99 19.14 10.65 -7.31
N MET A 100 18.20 11.17 -8.10
CA MET A 100 18.41 12.40 -8.89
C MET A 100 18.65 13.62 -7.99
N ALA A 101 17.94 13.72 -6.85
CA ALA A 101 18.10 14.81 -5.91
C ALA A 101 19.43 14.73 -5.15
N ARG A 102 19.87 13.54 -4.77
CA ARG A 102 21.11 13.33 -4.01
C ARG A 102 22.35 13.59 -4.86
N TYR A 103 22.34 13.15 -6.12
CA TYR A 103 23.52 13.16 -6.98
C TYR A 103 23.43 14.14 -8.15
N GLU A 104 22.62 15.19 -8.04
CA GLU A 104 22.39 16.16 -9.12
C GLU A 104 23.71 16.76 -9.67
N THR A 105 24.69 16.97 -8.79
CA THR A 105 25.98 17.60 -9.16
C THR A 105 26.88 16.60 -9.88
N GLU A 106 27.00 15.40 -9.34
CA GLU A 106 27.82 14.31 -9.85
C GLU A 106 27.33 13.84 -11.22
N LEU A 107 26.02 13.79 -11.43
CA LEU A 107 25.39 13.42 -12.70
C LEU A 107 25.62 14.45 -13.81
N ARG A 108 25.99 15.69 -13.48
CA ARG A 108 26.34 16.75 -14.46
C ARG A 108 27.82 16.73 -14.86
N MET A 109 28.65 15.91 -14.22
CA MET A 109 30.07 15.82 -14.55
C MET A 109 30.26 15.08 -15.88
N GLU A 110 31.18 15.56 -16.73
CA GLU A 110 31.50 14.91 -18.01
C GLU A 110 32.04 13.48 -17.85
N ILE A 111 32.68 13.20 -16.72
CA ILE A 111 33.20 11.88 -16.35
C ILE A 111 32.66 11.54 -14.96
N PRO A 112 31.59 10.74 -14.87
CA PRO A 112 31.02 10.35 -13.59
C PRO A 112 31.96 9.38 -12.85
N ILE A 113 32.18 9.63 -11.56
CA ILE A 113 32.92 8.73 -10.66
C ILE A 113 31.90 7.76 -10.07
N LEU A 114 31.88 6.51 -10.57
CA LEU A 114 30.86 5.53 -10.22
C LEU A 114 30.82 5.19 -8.72
N ASP A 115 31.98 5.18 -8.06
CA ASP A 115 32.11 4.88 -6.63
C ASP A 115 31.31 5.84 -5.75
N VAL A 116 31.01 7.05 -6.24
CA VAL A 116 30.25 8.06 -5.49
C VAL A 116 28.78 7.65 -5.32
N PHE A 117 28.26 6.75 -6.14
CA PHE A 117 26.87 6.29 -6.06
C PHE A 117 26.69 5.05 -5.18
N GLU A 118 27.76 4.37 -4.77
CA GLU A 118 27.67 3.07 -4.06
C GLU A 118 26.93 3.18 -2.72
N ASP A 119 27.06 4.32 -2.04
CA ASP A 119 26.42 4.60 -0.76
C ASP A 119 24.88 4.65 -0.86
N PHE A 120 24.32 4.85 -2.07
CA PHE A 120 22.88 4.78 -2.32
C PHE A 120 22.29 3.40 -2.02
N SER A 121 23.10 2.35 -1.98
CA SER A 121 22.66 1.00 -1.60
C SER A 121 22.04 0.96 -0.20
N SER A 122 22.47 1.85 0.71
CA SER A 122 21.86 2.00 2.04
C SER A 122 20.45 2.58 1.96
N GLU A 123 20.25 3.60 1.12
CA GLU A 123 18.95 4.23 0.87
C GLU A 123 17.96 3.23 0.25
N VAL A 124 18.39 2.48 -0.78
CA VAL A 124 17.57 1.44 -1.43
C VAL A 124 17.12 0.39 -0.41
N ARG A 125 18.02 -0.07 0.46
CA ARG A 125 17.67 -1.01 1.54
C ARG A 125 16.67 -0.41 2.51
N GLY A 126 16.88 0.84 2.94
CA GLY A 126 15.97 1.53 3.85
C GLY A 126 14.56 1.64 3.27
N VAL A 127 14.45 2.07 2.02
CA VAL A 127 13.17 2.17 1.29
C VAL A 127 12.49 0.81 1.16
N PHE A 128 13.22 -0.24 0.78
CA PHE A 128 12.64 -1.59 0.67
C PHE A 128 12.17 -2.12 2.01
N LEU A 129 12.96 -2.00 3.08
CA LEU A 129 12.58 -2.45 4.42
C LEU A 129 11.34 -1.73 4.92
N TYR A 130 11.26 -0.41 4.70
CA TYR A 130 10.09 0.39 5.06
C TYR A 130 8.82 -0.13 4.36
N TYR A 131 8.85 -0.25 3.04
CA TYR A 131 7.67 -0.67 2.28
C TYR A 131 7.29 -2.13 2.48
N GLU A 132 8.26 -3.02 2.72
CA GLU A 132 7.96 -4.39 3.13
C GLU A 132 7.28 -4.44 4.50
N GLY A 133 7.70 -3.59 5.45
CA GLY A 133 7.02 -3.43 6.73
C GLY A 133 5.56 -2.99 6.56
N VAL A 134 5.33 -1.99 5.71
CA VAL A 134 3.98 -1.49 5.36
C VAL A 134 3.14 -2.60 4.73
N LEU A 135 3.68 -3.37 3.77
CA LEU A 135 2.98 -4.48 3.12
C LEU A 135 2.60 -5.59 4.10
N ILE A 136 3.49 -5.96 5.02
CA ILE A 136 3.21 -6.95 6.07
C ILE A 136 2.07 -6.48 6.96
N ILE A 137 2.03 -5.20 7.32
CA ILE A 137 0.94 -4.66 8.13
C ILE A 137 -0.37 -4.75 7.34
N ILE A 138 -0.38 -4.33 6.07
CA ILE A 138 -1.57 -4.30 5.21
C ILE A 138 -2.10 -5.69 4.91
N SER A 139 -1.23 -6.67 4.63
CA SER A 139 -1.65 -8.04 4.30
C SER A 139 -2.34 -8.75 5.47
N ASN A 140 -2.12 -8.27 6.69
CA ASN A 140 -2.78 -8.77 7.90
C ASN A 140 -4.03 -7.96 8.31
N LEU A 141 -4.43 -6.95 7.54
CA LEU A 141 -5.65 -6.21 7.82
C LEU A 141 -6.89 -6.99 7.40
N SER A 142 -7.92 -6.95 8.24
CA SER A 142 -9.25 -7.45 7.89
C SER A 142 -10.08 -6.38 7.18
N ALA A 143 -11.20 -6.78 6.57
CA ALA A 143 -12.20 -5.86 6.04
C ALA A 143 -12.84 -4.92 7.10
N TYR A 144 -12.69 -5.20 8.40
CA TYR A 144 -13.29 -4.46 9.52
C TYR A 144 -12.35 -3.40 10.11
N VAL A 145 -11.56 -2.76 9.24
CA VAL A 145 -10.73 -1.61 9.59
C VAL A 145 -11.25 -0.35 8.90
N ILE A 146 -11.01 0.80 9.52
CA ILE A 146 -11.39 2.11 9.02
C ILE A 146 -10.18 2.77 8.35
N PRO A 147 -10.19 2.94 7.02
CA PRO A 147 -9.25 3.82 6.34
C PRO A 147 -9.61 5.29 6.58
N THR A 148 -8.60 6.15 6.72
CA THR A 148 -8.77 7.60 6.83
C THR A 148 -7.72 8.31 5.99
N VAL A 149 -8.16 9.22 5.12
CA VAL A 149 -7.25 10.00 4.27
C VAL A 149 -6.55 11.09 5.10
N ARG A 150 -5.23 11.15 4.99
CA ARG A 150 -4.39 12.27 5.49
C ARG A 150 -4.48 13.42 4.50
N LYS A 151 -5.42 14.34 4.73
CA LYS A 151 -5.70 15.44 3.80
C LYS A 151 -4.48 16.30 3.50
N GLU A 152 -3.62 16.55 4.49
CA GLU A 152 -2.42 17.37 4.31
C GLU A 152 -1.45 16.75 3.31
N ILE A 153 -1.23 15.42 3.40
CA ILE A 153 -0.35 14.69 2.49
C ILE A 153 -0.99 14.53 1.12
N LEU A 154 -2.28 14.23 1.07
CA LEU A 154 -3.01 14.14 -0.20
C LEU A 154 -2.95 15.47 -0.97
N ASP A 155 -3.15 16.60 -0.29
CA ASP A 155 -3.08 17.92 -0.91
C ASP A 155 -1.68 18.22 -1.45
N VAL A 156 -0.63 17.85 -0.70
CA VAL A 156 0.75 17.96 -1.20
C VAL A 156 0.94 17.09 -2.44
N ALA A 157 0.51 15.82 -2.40
CA ALA A 157 0.65 14.88 -3.50
C ALA A 157 -0.10 15.32 -4.77
N ILE A 158 -1.26 15.94 -4.62
CA ILE A 158 -2.03 16.54 -5.72
C ILE A 158 -1.29 17.77 -6.28
N ARG A 159 -0.78 18.66 -5.42
CA ARG A 159 -0.07 19.90 -5.84
C ARG A 159 1.25 19.62 -6.54
N THR A 160 1.99 18.59 -6.13
CA THR A 160 3.26 18.21 -6.78
C THR A 160 3.07 17.64 -8.19
N GLY A 161 1.80 17.45 -8.61
CA GLY A 161 1.45 16.93 -9.92
C GLY A 161 1.68 15.42 -10.01
N GLY A 162 0.76 14.72 -10.68
CA GLY A 162 0.92 13.30 -10.99
C GLY A 162 0.17 12.33 -10.09
N PHE A 163 -0.10 12.60 -8.81
CA PHE A 163 -0.79 11.60 -7.95
C PHE A 163 -2.14 11.13 -8.52
N LEU A 164 -3.02 12.05 -8.92
CA LEU A 164 -4.33 11.68 -9.48
C LEU A 164 -4.21 11.01 -10.85
N ASP A 165 -3.27 11.45 -11.69
CA ASP A 165 -3.01 10.85 -12.99
C ASP A 165 -2.47 9.42 -12.84
N GLU A 166 -1.65 9.18 -11.82
CA GLU A 166 -1.11 7.87 -11.47
C GLU A 166 -2.20 6.95 -10.93
N LEU A 167 -3.01 7.44 -9.99
CA LEU A 167 -4.14 6.70 -9.47
C LEU A 167 -5.12 6.31 -10.59
N HIS A 168 -5.39 7.24 -11.51
CA HIS A 168 -6.23 6.99 -12.66
C HIS A 168 -5.60 6.00 -13.66
N ARG A 169 -4.28 6.05 -13.84
CA ARG A 169 -3.57 5.11 -14.72
C ARG A 169 -3.56 3.68 -14.17
N ASP A 170 -3.36 3.54 -12.86
CA ASP A 170 -3.20 2.23 -12.22
C ASP A 170 -4.56 1.60 -11.86
N PHE A 171 -5.60 2.40 -11.63
CA PHE A 171 -6.92 1.93 -11.17
C PHE A 171 -8.11 2.47 -11.97
N GLY A 172 -7.91 3.32 -12.98
CA GLY A 172 -9.01 3.93 -13.73
C GLY A 172 -9.95 4.75 -12.85
N SER A 173 -11.26 4.56 -13.05
CA SER A 173 -12.29 5.20 -12.21
C SER A 173 -12.44 4.54 -10.84
N LEU A 174 -11.98 3.29 -10.65
CA LEU A 174 -12.06 2.58 -9.38
C LEU A 174 -11.29 3.33 -8.28
N GLY A 175 -10.06 3.76 -8.57
CA GLY A 175 -9.22 4.46 -7.59
C GLY A 175 -9.88 5.74 -7.06
N ALA A 176 -10.46 6.55 -7.94
CA ALA A 176 -11.18 7.77 -7.56
C ALA A 176 -12.45 7.47 -6.75
N ARG A 177 -13.20 6.42 -7.11
CA ARG A 177 -14.42 6.01 -6.39
C ARG A 177 -14.11 5.54 -4.97
N VAL A 178 -13.09 4.70 -4.80
CA VAL A 178 -12.65 4.24 -3.48
C VAL A 178 -12.12 5.40 -2.66
N LEU A 179 -11.23 6.24 -3.22
CA LEU A 179 -10.69 7.41 -2.53
C LEU A 179 -11.80 8.36 -2.03
N THR A 180 -12.84 8.57 -2.83
CA THR A 180 -14.00 9.41 -2.46
C THR A 180 -14.89 8.75 -1.40
N ALA A 181 -14.91 7.42 -1.33
CA ALA A 181 -15.69 6.67 -0.35
C ALA A 181 -15.01 6.55 1.03
N ILE A 182 -13.72 6.86 1.12
CA ILE A 182 -12.99 6.93 2.40
C ILE A 182 -13.39 8.21 3.12
N ASP A 183 -14.36 8.09 4.02
CA ASP A 183 -14.92 9.17 4.83
C ASP A 183 -14.29 9.25 6.24
N GLY A 184 -13.53 8.23 6.64
CA GLY A 184 -12.94 8.13 7.97
C GLY A 184 -13.83 7.42 8.99
N ASP A 185 -15.01 6.93 8.59
CA ASP A 185 -15.97 6.24 9.45
C ASP A 185 -16.39 4.87 8.88
N SER A 186 -16.33 4.71 7.55
CA SER A 186 -16.72 3.50 6.84
C SER A 186 -15.59 2.47 6.81
N SER A 187 -15.89 1.23 7.20
CA SER A 187 -14.94 0.12 7.09
C SER A 187 -14.67 -0.27 5.63
N ILE A 188 -13.58 -0.99 5.36
CA ILE A 188 -13.34 -1.59 4.03
C ILE A 188 -14.56 -2.44 3.60
N HIS A 189 -15.10 -3.25 4.50
CA HIS A 189 -16.32 -4.04 4.26
C HIS A 189 -17.52 -3.17 3.86
N SER A 190 -17.74 -2.06 4.57
CA SER A 190 -18.82 -1.11 4.28
C SER A 190 -18.61 -0.40 2.93
N ILE A 191 -17.37 -0.01 2.60
CA ILE A 191 -17.02 0.63 1.32
C ILE A 191 -17.28 -0.34 0.15
N THR A 192 -16.82 -1.58 0.27
CA THR A 192 -17.05 -2.68 -0.68
C THR A 192 -18.55 -2.85 -0.97
N ARG A 193 -19.38 -3.00 0.07
CA ARG A 193 -20.85 -3.12 -0.08
C ARG A 193 -21.48 -1.85 -0.69
N LYS A 194 -21.09 -0.66 -0.25
CA LYS A 194 -21.62 0.62 -0.74
C LYS A 194 -21.31 0.87 -2.21
N LEU A 195 -20.12 0.50 -2.67
CA LEU A 195 -19.68 0.72 -4.04
C LEU A 195 -20.01 -0.45 -4.97
N ASN A 196 -20.42 -1.60 -4.43
CA ASN A 196 -20.63 -2.86 -5.16
C ASN A 196 -19.39 -3.23 -5.99
N ILE A 197 -18.25 -3.32 -5.29
CA ILE A 197 -16.93 -3.65 -5.84
C ILE A 197 -16.38 -4.82 -5.05
N GLU A 198 -15.60 -5.71 -5.67
CA GLU A 198 -14.92 -6.81 -5.00
C GLU A 198 -13.95 -6.31 -3.90
N GLU A 199 -13.90 -7.03 -2.78
CA GLU A 199 -13.08 -6.66 -1.63
C GLU A 199 -11.58 -6.60 -1.97
N ASP A 200 -11.09 -7.53 -2.79
CA ASP A 200 -9.70 -7.54 -3.26
C ASP A 200 -9.36 -6.25 -4.02
N ALA A 201 -10.27 -5.78 -4.88
CA ALA A 201 -10.06 -4.57 -5.68
C ALA A 201 -10.04 -3.29 -4.81
N VAL A 202 -10.87 -3.23 -3.77
CA VAL A 202 -10.81 -2.15 -2.77
C VAL A 202 -9.51 -2.24 -1.98
N SER A 203 -9.11 -3.43 -1.55
CA SER A 203 -7.89 -3.68 -0.78
C SER A 203 -6.64 -3.28 -1.55
N GLU A 204 -6.56 -3.54 -2.85
CA GLU A 204 -5.45 -3.07 -3.69
C GLU A 204 -5.34 -1.53 -3.73
N VAL A 205 -6.47 -0.82 -3.76
CA VAL A 205 -6.46 0.65 -3.73
C VAL A 205 -6.02 1.14 -2.35
N ILE A 206 -6.52 0.53 -1.28
CA ILE A 206 -6.11 0.85 0.10
C ILE A 206 -4.61 0.61 0.30
N GLU A 207 -4.08 -0.51 -0.21
CA GLU A 207 -2.65 -0.84 -0.20
C GLU A 207 -1.83 0.26 -0.89
N TYR A 208 -2.24 0.65 -2.11
CA TYR A 208 -1.59 1.71 -2.85
C TYR A 208 -1.61 3.05 -2.11
N LEU A 209 -2.75 3.44 -1.53
CA LEU A 209 -2.89 4.69 -0.78
C LEU A 209 -2.04 4.69 0.50
N ALA A 210 -1.96 3.56 1.19
CA ALA A 210 -1.10 3.41 2.37
C ALA A 210 0.38 3.52 2.01
N ILE A 211 0.82 2.89 0.92
CA ILE A 211 2.18 3.00 0.38
C ILE A 211 2.51 4.44 -0.03
N ARG A 212 1.53 5.18 -0.55
CA ARG A 212 1.71 6.60 -0.86
C ARG A 212 1.74 7.49 0.39
N GLY A 213 1.60 6.92 1.59
CA GLY A 213 1.59 7.65 2.86
C GLY A 213 0.36 8.51 3.06
N VAL A 214 -0.64 8.45 2.17
CA VAL A 214 -1.85 9.29 2.21
C VAL A 214 -2.95 8.71 3.09
N LEU A 215 -2.73 7.54 3.67
CA LEU A 215 -3.73 6.80 4.42
C LEU A 215 -3.28 6.50 5.85
N LYS A 216 -4.21 6.64 6.79
CA LYS A 216 -4.17 6.03 8.12
C LYS A 216 -5.19 4.92 8.20
N ILE A 217 -4.94 3.91 9.02
CA ILE A 217 -5.86 2.80 9.21
C ILE A 217 -6.07 2.57 10.70
N ALA A 218 -7.32 2.40 11.13
CA ALA A 218 -7.66 2.09 12.51
C ALA A 218 -8.49 0.80 12.61
N LYS A 219 -8.24 0.02 13.66
CA LYS A 219 -9.05 -1.15 14.00
C LYS A 219 -10.34 -0.72 14.68
N MET A 220 -11.46 -1.30 14.27
CA MET A 220 -12.75 -1.11 14.92
C MET A 220 -12.84 -1.94 16.20
N CYS A 221 -12.94 -1.29 17.36
CA CYS A 221 -13.00 -1.95 18.65
C CYS A 221 -14.34 -1.64 19.33
N PRO A 222 -15.29 -2.60 19.40
CA PRO A 222 -16.63 -2.34 19.92
C PRO A 222 -16.63 -2.17 21.44
N ILE A 223 -17.49 -1.27 21.92
CA ILE A 223 -17.83 -1.02 23.32
C ILE A 223 -19.35 -1.20 23.44
N ILE A 224 -19.78 -2.14 24.27
CA ILE A 224 -21.21 -2.27 24.61
C ILE A 224 -21.42 -1.58 25.95
N GLU A 225 -22.11 -0.44 25.95
CA GLU A 225 -22.44 0.29 27.17
C GLU A 225 -23.74 -0.24 27.78
N GLY A 226 -23.73 -0.61 29.05
CA GLY A 226 -24.95 -0.81 29.83
C GLY A 226 -25.47 -2.26 29.89
N GLU A 227 -25.26 -2.87 31.05
CA GLU A 227 -26.09 -4.00 31.53
C GLU A 227 -27.34 -3.47 32.24
N ASP A 228 -28.05 -2.51 31.64
CA ASP A 228 -29.22 -1.91 32.28
C ASP A 228 -30.54 -2.57 31.81
N ALA A 229 -31.61 -2.35 32.57
CA ALA A 229 -32.92 -2.91 32.25
C ALA A 229 -33.47 -2.38 30.90
N ARG A 230 -32.95 -1.26 30.38
CA ARG A 230 -33.37 -0.67 29.11
C ARG A 230 -32.73 -1.41 27.94
N PHE A 231 -31.47 -1.81 28.07
CA PHE A 231 -30.78 -2.63 27.08
C PHE A 231 -31.50 -3.97 26.87
N ASN A 232 -31.89 -4.67 27.95
CA ASN A 232 -32.65 -5.92 27.82
C ASN A 232 -34.03 -5.71 27.19
N ALA A 233 -34.75 -4.66 27.58
CA ALA A 233 -36.03 -4.31 26.97
C ALA A 233 -35.88 -3.93 25.48
N PHE A 234 -34.76 -3.31 25.10
CA PHE A 234 -34.41 -3.02 23.72
C PHE A 234 -34.20 -4.31 22.94
N LEU A 235 -33.41 -5.27 23.44
CA LEU A 235 -33.17 -6.56 22.80
C LEU A 235 -34.48 -7.33 22.52
N ASP A 236 -35.43 -7.28 23.45
CA ASP A 236 -36.77 -7.86 23.28
C ASP A 236 -37.58 -7.16 22.17
N LEU A 237 -37.39 -5.85 22.00
CA LEU A 237 -38.09 -5.05 20.98
C LEU A 237 -37.56 -5.29 19.56
N ILE A 238 -36.24 -5.41 19.38
CA ILE A 238 -35.63 -5.65 18.06
C ILE A 238 -35.87 -7.07 17.55
N GLY A 239 -36.26 -8.00 18.43
CA GLY A 239 -36.61 -9.37 18.05
C GLY A 239 -35.41 -10.15 17.49
N LEU A 240 -34.25 -10.05 18.12
CA LEU A 240 -33.05 -10.77 17.69
C LEU A 240 -33.26 -12.29 17.72
N PRO A 241 -32.82 -13.03 16.69
CA PRO A 241 -32.81 -14.50 16.72
C PRO A 241 -32.04 -15.02 17.94
N SER A 242 -32.48 -16.15 18.51
CA SER A 242 -31.86 -16.74 19.71
C SER A 242 -30.34 -16.96 19.58
N LYS A 243 -29.87 -17.29 18.38
CA LYS A 243 -28.45 -17.45 18.07
C LYS A 243 -27.66 -16.13 18.15
N GLU A 244 -28.25 -15.02 17.68
CA GLU A 244 -27.62 -13.69 17.73
C GLU A 244 -27.60 -13.16 19.17
N TYR A 245 -28.67 -13.40 19.93
CA TYR A 245 -28.71 -13.08 21.36
C TYR A 245 -27.63 -13.83 22.16
N GLN A 246 -27.48 -15.15 21.93
CA GLN A 246 -26.43 -15.95 22.57
C GLN A 246 -25.01 -15.48 22.18
N LEU A 247 -24.82 -15.05 20.93
CA LEU A 247 -23.56 -14.46 20.50
C LEU A 247 -23.29 -13.15 21.24
N LEU A 248 -24.30 -12.28 21.34
CA LEU A 248 -24.18 -11.00 22.03
C LEU A 248 -23.84 -11.19 23.51
N GLU A 249 -24.53 -12.08 24.22
CA GLU A 249 -24.25 -12.38 25.64
C GLU A 249 -22.78 -12.77 25.87
N ARG A 250 -22.22 -13.58 24.96
CA ARG A 250 -20.81 -13.98 25.04
C ARG A 250 -19.85 -12.84 24.66
N ALA A 251 -20.27 -11.99 23.73
CA ALA A 251 -19.46 -10.88 23.23
C ALA A 251 -19.35 -9.72 24.22
N LYS A 252 -20.36 -9.48 25.06
CA LYS A 252 -20.43 -8.37 26.03
C LYS A 252 -19.13 -8.16 26.82
N HIS A 253 -18.58 -9.22 27.41
CA HIS A 253 -17.36 -9.13 28.23
C HIS A 253 -16.08 -8.90 27.41
N LEU A 254 -16.14 -9.06 26.10
CA LEU A 254 -15.01 -8.89 25.19
C LEU A 254 -15.05 -7.54 24.47
N CYS A 255 -16.23 -6.95 24.28
CA CYS A 255 -16.47 -5.65 23.66
C CYS A 255 -16.23 -4.49 24.65
N ASN A 256 -14.97 -4.25 25.00
CA ASN A 256 -14.54 -3.21 25.94
C ASN A 256 -13.80 -2.02 25.27
N GLY A 257 -13.77 -1.96 23.93
CA GLY A 257 -13.07 -0.92 23.19
C GLY A 257 -11.55 -1.10 23.02
N GLU A 258 -10.97 -2.16 23.58
CA GLU A 258 -9.53 -2.45 23.45
C GLU A 258 -9.23 -3.53 22.38
N ARG A 259 -10.22 -4.37 22.07
CA ARG A 259 -10.09 -5.50 21.15
C ARG A 259 -10.83 -5.23 19.87
N SER A 260 -10.21 -5.57 18.74
CA SER A 260 -10.86 -5.41 17.44
C SER A 260 -12.02 -6.40 17.26
N VAL A 261 -12.94 -6.10 16.34
CA VAL A 261 -14.02 -7.03 15.94
C VAL A 261 -13.47 -8.42 15.62
N VAL A 262 -12.34 -8.49 14.93
CA VAL A 262 -11.69 -9.75 14.55
C VAL A 262 -11.19 -10.51 15.77
N ASP A 263 -10.48 -9.83 16.68
CA ASP A 263 -9.97 -10.46 17.90
C ASP A 263 -11.11 -11.00 18.78
N VAL A 264 -12.23 -10.27 18.83
CA VAL A 264 -13.43 -10.70 19.56
C VAL A 264 -14.09 -11.88 18.87
N SER A 265 -14.27 -11.84 17.54
CA SER A 265 -14.90 -12.94 16.79
C SER A 265 -14.11 -14.24 16.91
N ASP A 266 -12.78 -14.17 16.84
CA ASP A 266 -11.89 -15.32 16.95
C ASP A 266 -12.01 -16.00 18.31
N ARG A 267 -12.07 -15.20 19.40
CA ARG A 267 -12.28 -15.71 20.77
C ARG A 267 -13.65 -16.34 20.96
N LEU A 268 -14.65 -15.86 20.24
CA LEU A 268 -16.01 -16.38 20.27
C LEU A 268 -16.20 -17.60 19.36
N GLY A 269 -15.25 -17.88 18.47
CA GLY A 269 -15.33 -18.96 17.48
C GLY A 269 -16.39 -18.70 16.41
N VAL A 270 -16.58 -17.43 16.03
CA VAL A 270 -17.51 -17.00 14.97
C VAL A 270 -16.77 -16.16 13.92
N THR A 271 -17.42 -15.90 12.79
CA THR A 271 -16.86 -15.00 11.77
C THR A 271 -16.98 -13.55 12.20
N ALA A 272 -15.99 -12.73 11.80
CA ALA A 272 -16.02 -11.29 12.04
C ALA A 272 -17.25 -10.63 11.39
N GLU A 273 -17.70 -11.12 10.23
CA GLU A 273 -18.94 -10.66 9.58
C GLU A 273 -20.17 -10.87 10.46
N SER A 274 -20.33 -12.08 11.01
CA SER A 274 -21.49 -12.39 11.85
C SER A 274 -21.50 -11.52 13.10
N LEU A 275 -20.34 -11.28 13.72
CA LEU A 275 -20.25 -10.41 14.89
C LEU A 275 -20.53 -8.95 14.51
N PHE A 276 -19.93 -8.46 13.42
CA PHE A 276 -20.10 -7.10 12.94
C PHE A 276 -21.57 -6.78 12.61
N GLU A 277 -22.27 -7.68 11.92
CA GLU A 277 -23.69 -7.49 11.59
C GLU A 277 -24.56 -7.42 12.84
N VAL A 278 -24.32 -8.28 13.83
CA VAL A 278 -25.06 -8.25 15.11
C VAL A 278 -24.80 -6.94 15.85
N LEU A 279 -23.53 -6.51 15.97
CA LEU A 279 -23.18 -5.24 16.61
C LEU A 279 -23.77 -4.05 15.87
N THR A 280 -23.82 -4.08 14.54
CA THR A 280 -24.42 -3.01 13.73
C THR A 280 -25.94 -2.92 13.94
N LYS A 281 -26.64 -4.05 14.10
CA LYS A 281 -28.09 -4.07 14.41
C LYS A 281 -28.44 -3.40 15.74
N LEU A 282 -27.50 -3.38 16.69
CA LEU A 282 -27.69 -2.73 17.99
C LEU A 282 -27.60 -1.20 17.90
N GLY A 283 -27.12 -0.65 16.79
CA GLY A 283 -27.12 0.78 16.52
C GLY A 283 -26.41 1.58 17.62
N THR A 284 -27.16 2.45 18.30
CA THR A 284 -26.63 3.38 19.32
C THR A 284 -26.15 2.72 20.61
N GLU A 285 -26.49 1.45 20.83
CA GLU A 285 -26.05 0.72 22.02
C GLU A 285 -24.61 0.18 21.90
N VAL A 286 -23.98 0.34 20.72
CA VAL A 286 -22.58 -0.01 20.49
C VAL A 286 -21.80 1.24 20.12
N ASN A 287 -20.85 1.58 20.99
CA ASN A 287 -19.85 2.60 20.70
C ASN A 287 -18.62 1.98 20.06
N TRP A 288 -17.95 2.72 19.18
CA TRP A 288 -16.77 2.24 18.46
C TRP A 288 -15.53 3.04 18.88
N SER A 289 -14.55 2.33 19.44
CA SER A 289 -13.20 2.85 19.67
C SER A 289 -12.32 2.52 18.45
N TYR A 290 -11.60 3.52 17.95
CA TYR A 290 -10.72 3.37 16.80
C TYR A 290 -9.27 3.40 17.24
N ILE A 291 -8.59 2.25 17.16
CA ILE A 291 -7.18 2.13 17.54
C ILE A 291 -6.33 2.15 16.27
N GLU A 292 -5.53 3.20 16.10
CA GLU A 292 -4.65 3.38 14.92
C GLU A 292 -3.63 2.24 14.82
N VAL A 293 -3.46 1.70 13.61
CA VAL A 293 -2.46 0.69 13.30
C VAL A 293 -1.11 1.39 13.13
N SER A 294 -0.19 1.15 14.06
CA SER A 294 1.17 1.71 14.03
C SER A 294 2.00 1.16 12.85
N GLY A 295 2.98 1.94 12.37
CA GLY A 295 3.92 1.53 11.32
C GLY A 295 3.48 1.82 9.87
N LEU A 296 2.29 2.39 9.66
CA LEU A 296 1.84 2.87 8.35
C LEU A 296 2.14 4.36 8.09
N ALA A 297 2.53 5.11 9.13
CA ALA A 297 2.57 6.57 9.11
C ALA A 297 3.92 7.18 9.55
N ASP A 298 4.88 6.35 9.94
CA ASP A 298 6.20 6.83 10.35
C ASP A 298 7.02 7.12 9.08
N GLU A 299 7.32 8.39 8.82
CA GLU A 299 8.27 8.72 7.76
C GLU A 299 9.59 7.97 8.01
N PRO A 300 10.27 7.44 6.99
CA PRO A 300 11.66 7.07 7.14
C PRO A 300 12.39 8.35 7.58
N SER A 301 12.79 8.38 8.85
CA SER A 301 13.52 9.49 9.44
C SER A 301 14.71 9.82 8.54
N ALA A 302 14.64 10.99 7.89
CA ALA A 302 15.74 11.52 7.11
C ALA A 302 16.89 11.83 8.08
N ASN A 303 17.88 10.95 8.10
CA ASN A 303 19.21 11.21 8.65
C ASN A 303 20.20 11.29 7.49
#